data_AF-A0A670IQB7-F1
#
_entry.id   AF-A0A670IQB7-F1
#
_cell.length_a   1.000
_cell.length_b   1.000
_cell.length_c   1.000
_cell.angle_alpha   90.00
_cell.angle_beta   90.00
_cell.angle_gamma   90.00
#
_symmetry.space_group_name_H-M   'P 1'
#
loop_
_entity.id
_entity.type
_entity.pdbx_description
1 polymer ?
#
loop_
_entity_poly.entity_id
_entity_poly.type
_entity_poly.pdbx_seq_one_letter_code
_entity_poly.pdbx_strand_id
1 'polypeptide(L)'
;MSRAPQGAAAAPLPPPPPPPPPPPPPRLCGAQLLKAALEQVDPGDQDGVRELLRRRRASFSMHLKWLLFNRPVSSLIQEGPQCGLVALWMAGALLSPPKAVSLETIVQVALERGYTAQGEMFSAADMSKLAEEVFPCQAELLSGGLGGENYQRILRHLSQGFPVLIPYDEDSNHEPCLRSGYKAHWAIASGALLGLEDSVQLAACQEDEEIRGLFHASPAVASTLSLDSPAAETYLLSKQGKSGRYQLWHYSQVEASNGQLTDFSPKRAADGKGFHLVSPGGRWESCRDSLQSRPILLAAVLLWYS
;
A
#
# COMPACT_ATOMS: atom_id res chain seq x y z
N MET A 1 25.06 89.85 45.69
CA MET A 1 25.35 89.33 44.33
C MET A 1 25.21 87.81 44.38
N SER A 2 24.28 87.28 43.58
CA SER A 2 23.66 85.97 43.73
C SER A 2 24.61 84.79 43.49
N ARG A 3 24.46 83.77 44.35
CA ARG A 3 25.13 82.47 44.29
C ARG A 3 24.26 81.54 43.44
N ALA A 4 24.83 80.95 42.39
CA ALA A 4 24.16 79.96 41.53
C ALA A 4 23.92 78.63 42.29
N PRO A 5 22.78 77.94 42.10
CA PRO A 5 22.58 76.58 42.60
C PRO A 5 23.02 75.54 41.55
N GLN A 6 23.87 74.59 41.95
CA GLN A 6 24.26 73.44 41.14
C GLN A 6 23.35 72.23 41.43
N GLY A 7 22.79 71.68 40.36
CA GLY A 7 22.64 70.25 40.10
C GLY A 7 21.69 69.42 40.97
N ALA A 8 20.41 69.33 40.57
CA ALA A 8 19.54 68.24 40.99
C ALA A 8 19.84 66.98 40.17
N ALA A 9 20.16 65.88 40.85
CA ALA A 9 20.43 64.57 40.25
C ALA A 9 19.17 63.96 39.61
N ALA A 10 19.31 63.44 38.39
CA ALA A 10 18.24 62.76 37.66
C ALA A 10 17.96 61.36 38.26
N ALA A 11 16.67 61.04 38.42
CA ALA A 11 16.22 59.74 38.92
C ALA A 11 16.39 58.61 37.87
N PRO A 12 16.69 57.36 38.29
CA PRO A 12 16.88 56.25 37.37
C PRO A 12 15.56 55.76 36.75
N LEU A 13 15.60 55.42 35.46
CA LEU A 13 14.46 54.89 34.70
C LEU A 13 14.11 53.45 35.14
N PRO A 14 12.83 53.06 35.14
CA PRO A 14 12.41 51.70 35.48
C PRO A 14 12.84 50.67 34.41
N PRO A 15 13.08 49.41 34.80
CA PRO A 15 13.47 48.35 33.88
C PRO A 15 12.35 48.02 32.88
N PRO A 16 12.70 47.53 31.67
CA PRO A 16 11.72 47.13 30.67
C PRO A 16 10.92 45.90 31.12
N PRO A 17 9.65 45.77 30.67
CA PRO A 17 8.82 44.63 31.00
C PRO A 17 9.35 43.32 30.39
N PRO A 18 9.06 42.16 31.02
CA PRO A 18 9.49 40.86 30.51
C PRO A 18 8.82 40.51 29.17
N PRO A 19 9.49 39.71 28.32
CA PRO A 19 8.91 39.27 27.05
C PRO A 19 7.68 38.38 27.27
N PRO A 20 6.70 38.39 26.34
CA PRO A 20 5.52 37.55 26.43
C PRO A 20 5.89 36.06 26.35
N PRO A 21 5.09 35.18 27.01
CA PRO A 21 5.32 33.74 26.94
C PRO A 21 5.15 33.21 25.51
N PRO A 22 5.89 32.15 25.15
CA PRO A 22 5.73 31.51 23.84
C PRO A 22 4.30 30.98 23.66
N PRO A 23 3.79 30.96 22.42
CA PRO A 23 2.46 30.41 22.15
C PRO A 23 2.40 28.93 22.55
N PRO A 24 1.25 28.46 23.07
CA PRO A 24 1.07 27.05 23.38
C PRO A 24 1.22 26.22 22.09
N PRO A 25 1.78 24.99 22.18
CA PRO A 25 1.85 24.11 21.03
C PRO A 25 0.44 23.85 20.47
N PRO A 26 0.29 23.70 19.14
CA PRO A 26 -1.01 23.46 18.53
C PRO A 26 -1.65 22.21 19.16
N ARG A 27 -2.87 22.37 19.67
CA ARG A 27 -3.65 21.27 20.24
C ARG A 27 -4.10 20.39 19.09
N LEU A 28 -3.45 19.24 18.92
CA LEU A 28 -3.88 18.22 17.97
C LEU A 28 -5.27 17.71 18.36
N CYS A 29 -6.19 17.61 17.40
CA CYS A 29 -7.51 17.02 17.64
C CYS A 29 -7.40 15.51 17.87
N GLY A 30 -8.41 14.87 18.46
CA GLY A 30 -8.38 13.42 18.73
C GLY A 30 -8.10 12.56 17.50
N ALA A 31 -8.55 12.99 16.31
CA ALA A 31 -8.25 12.32 15.04
C ALA A 31 -6.79 12.50 14.59
N GLN A 32 -6.16 13.65 14.89
CA GLN A 32 -4.74 13.90 14.62
C GLN A 32 -3.84 13.17 15.63
N LEU A 33 -4.27 13.01 16.87
CA LEU A 33 -3.60 12.17 17.87
C LEU A 33 -3.68 10.69 17.51
N LEU A 34 -4.83 10.23 16.98
CA LEU A 34 -4.97 8.87 16.45
C LEU A 34 -4.12 8.66 15.19
N LYS A 35 -4.12 9.63 14.26
CA LYS A 35 -3.25 9.64 13.08
C LYS A 35 -1.78 9.58 13.48
N ALA A 36 -1.34 10.45 14.40
CA ALA A 36 0.03 10.44 14.91
C ALA A 36 0.36 9.15 15.68
N ALA A 37 -0.59 8.54 16.41
CA ALA A 37 -0.39 7.27 17.10
C ALA A 37 -0.36 6.06 16.16
N LEU A 38 -1.02 6.13 15.00
CA LEU A 38 -0.95 5.14 13.92
C LEU A 38 0.28 5.35 13.03
N GLU A 39 0.77 6.58 12.93
CA GLU A 39 2.00 6.98 12.23
C GLU A 39 3.27 6.80 13.09
N GLN A 40 3.13 6.55 14.40
CA GLN A 40 4.23 6.06 15.24
C GLN A 40 4.68 4.73 14.65
N VAL A 41 5.86 4.78 14.04
CA VAL A 41 6.62 3.70 13.40
C VAL A 41 6.29 2.34 14.02
N ASP A 42 5.33 1.65 13.42
CA ASP A 42 5.21 0.21 13.57
C ASP A 42 6.44 -0.37 12.85
N PRO A 43 7.39 -1.03 13.54
CA PRO A 43 8.53 -1.68 12.92
C PRO A 43 8.03 -2.87 12.09
N GLY A 44 7.43 -2.53 10.94
CA GLY A 44 6.68 -3.35 10.01
C GLY A 44 6.12 -4.65 10.58
N ASP A 45 4.86 -4.64 11.04
CA ASP A 45 3.89 -5.74 11.28
C ASP A 45 4.31 -7.23 11.08
N GLN A 46 5.53 -7.62 11.48
CA GLN A 46 6.05 -8.98 11.46
C GLN A 46 5.26 -9.84 12.44
N ASP A 47 4.99 -9.26 13.61
CA ASP A 47 4.18 -9.88 14.65
C ASP A 47 2.76 -10.18 14.17
N GLY A 48 2.17 -9.31 13.34
CA GLY A 48 0.85 -9.55 12.74
C GLY A 48 0.84 -10.68 11.72
N VAL A 49 1.89 -10.83 10.90
CA VAL A 49 2.01 -11.98 9.98
C VAL A 49 2.14 -13.28 10.76
N ARG A 50 3.02 -13.31 11.78
CA ARG A 50 3.21 -14.49 12.62
C ARG A 50 1.91 -14.90 13.30
N GLU A 51 1.19 -13.94 13.87
CA GLU A 51 -0.10 -14.17 14.50
C GLU A 51 -1.18 -14.63 13.50
N LEU A 52 -1.21 -14.07 12.30
CA LEU A 52 -2.11 -14.51 11.22
C LEU A 52 -1.88 -15.98 10.86
N LEU A 53 -0.61 -16.40 10.70
CA LEU A 53 -0.26 -17.78 10.40
C LEU A 53 -0.58 -18.72 11.56
N ARG A 54 -0.33 -18.32 12.82
CA ARG A 54 -0.73 -19.10 14.00
C ARG A 54 -2.23 -19.36 14.05
N ARG A 55 -3.06 -18.34 13.78
CA ARG A 55 -4.52 -18.48 13.74
C ARG A 55 -4.99 -19.41 12.62
N ARG A 56 -4.28 -19.39 11.50
CA ARG A 56 -4.60 -20.20 10.31
C ARG A 56 -3.89 -21.54 10.24
N ARG A 57 -3.10 -21.91 11.26
CA ARG A 57 -2.30 -23.15 11.26
C ARG A 57 -3.08 -24.41 10.91
N ALA A 58 -4.34 -24.49 11.34
CA ALA A 58 -5.19 -25.66 11.09
C ALA A 58 -5.73 -25.73 9.65
N SER A 59 -5.64 -24.64 8.88
CA SER A 59 -6.01 -24.61 7.46
C SER A 59 -4.88 -25.08 6.54
N PHE A 60 -3.67 -25.24 7.07
CA PHE A 60 -2.51 -25.66 6.31
C PHE A 60 -2.41 -27.17 6.27
N SER A 61 -2.20 -27.72 5.07
CA SER A 61 -1.92 -29.14 4.88
C SER A 61 -0.68 -29.57 5.66
N MET A 62 -0.79 -30.66 6.42
CA MET A 62 0.32 -31.29 7.13
C MET A 62 1.26 -32.09 6.21
N HIS A 63 0.88 -32.24 4.93
CA HIS A 63 1.66 -32.97 3.91
C HIS A 63 2.52 -32.06 3.04
N LEU A 64 2.50 -30.75 3.31
CA LEU A 64 3.27 -29.76 2.59
C LEU A 64 4.27 -29.11 3.55
N LYS A 65 5.43 -28.74 3.01
CA LYS A 65 6.31 -27.74 3.63
C LYS A 65 5.83 -26.37 3.22
N TRP A 66 5.76 -25.46 4.18
CA TRP A 66 5.30 -24.10 3.94
C TRP A 66 6.50 -23.17 3.87
N LEU A 67 6.67 -22.46 2.77
CA LEU A 67 7.73 -21.46 2.61
C LEU A 67 7.12 -20.07 2.66
N LEU A 68 7.55 -19.27 3.64
CA LEU A 68 7.20 -17.87 3.80
C LEU A 68 8.39 -16.99 3.40
N PHE A 69 8.14 -16.05 2.50
CA PHE A 69 8.99 -14.88 2.31
C PHE A 69 8.10 -13.64 2.31
N ASN A 70 8.49 -12.63 3.09
CA ASN A 70 7.75 -11.38 3.20
C ASN A 70 8.69 -10.25 3.54
N ARG A 71 8.49 -9.11 2.90
CA ARG A 71 9.10 -7.85 3.31
C ARG A 71 8.03 -6.98 3.98
N PRO A 72 8.07 -6.80 5.31
CA PRO A 72 6.98 -6.14 6.01
C PRO A 72 6.79 -4.68 5.59
N VAL A 73 5.54 -4.29 5.32
CA VAL A 73 5.12 -2.91 5.09
C VAL A 73 4.28 -2.39 6.24
N SER A 74 4.46 -1.10 6.56
CA SER A 74 3.59 -0.35 7.46
C SER A 74 2.22 -0.14 6.81
N SER A 75 1.17 -0.11 7.62
CA SER A 75 -0.19 0.11 7.15
C SER A 75 -0.58 1.57 7.26
N LEU A 76 -1.42 2.04 6.35
CA LEU A 76 -2.07 3.35 6.45
C LEU A 76 -3.56 3.18 6.16
N ILE A 77 -4.40 3.73 7.04
CA ILE A 77 -5.86 3.75 6.82
C ILE A 77 -6.19 4.91 5.89
N GLN A 78 -6.88 4.62 4.80
CA GLN A 78 -7.28 5.58 3.79
C GLN A 78 -8.39 6.48 4.29
N GLU A 79 -8.38 7.72 3.80
CA GLU A 79 -9.51 8.64 3.93
C GLU A 79 -10.12 8.86 2.53
N GLY A 80 -11.44 8.71 2.43
CA GLY A 80 -12.13 8.81 1.13
C GLY A 80 -11.70 7.73 0.12
N PRO A 81 -11.71 8.01 -1.20
CA PRO A 81 -11.51 7.00 -2.24
C PRO A 81 -10.02 6.70 -2.55
N GLN A 82 -9.12 6.87 -1.58
CA GLN A 82 -7.65 6.85 -1.79
C GLN A 82 -6.98 5.48 -1.78
N CYS A 83 -7.74 4.39 -1.94
CA CYS A 83 -7.21 3.03 -1.81
C CYS A 83 -5.95 2.74 -2.65
N GLY A 84 -5.93 3.17 -3.91
CA GLY A 84 -4.78 3.01 -4.80
C GLY A 84 -3.56 3.81 -4.37
N LEU A 85 -3.76 5.06 -3.98
CA LEU A 85 -2.68 5.95 -3.55
C LEU A 85 -2.08 5.51 -2.21
N VAL A 86 -2.91 4.98 -1.31
CA VAL A 86 -2.47 4.37 -0.05
C VAL A 86 -1.70 3.08 -0.31
N ALA A 87 -2.15 2.22 -1.23
CA ALA A 87 -1.41 1.03 -1.61
C ALA A 87 -0.05 1.37 -2.24
N LEU A 88 0.00 2.40 -3.10
CA LEU A 88 1.23 2.93 -3.67
C LEU A 88 2.17 3.49 -2.59
N TRP A 89 1.64 4.22 -1.61
CA TRP A 89 2.42 4.73 -0.47
C TRP A 89 3.05 3.59 0.33
N MET A 90 2.27 2.55 0.66
CA MET A 90 2.78 1.36 1.36
C MET A 90 3.90 0.67 0.57
N ALA A 91 3.80 0.64 -0.76
CA ALA A 91 4.82 0.05 -1.61
C ALA A 91 6.09 0.88 -1.69
N GLY A 92 5.98 2.20 -1.80
CA GLY A 92 7.11 3.12 -1.84
C GLY A 92 8.05 2.98 -0.63
N ALA A 93 7.49 2.63 0.53
CA ALA A 93 8.27 2.35 1.73
C ALA A 93 9.28 1.19 1.57
N LEU A 94 9.03 0.25 0.66
CA LEU A 94 9.98 -0.83 0.33
C LEU A 94 11.05 -0.40 -0.68
N LEU A 95 10.78 0.62 -1.50
CA LEU A 95 11.63 1.02 -2.63
C LEU A 95 12.64 2.12 -2.25
N SER A 96 12.34 2.98 -1.28
CA SER A 96 13.22 4.10 -0.92
C SER A 96 13.24 4.48 0.58
N PRO A 97 13.71 3.59 1.47
CA PRO A 97 14.08 4.00 2.83
C PRO A 97 15.41 4.80 2.75
N PRO A 98 15.49 6.12 3.08
CA PRO A 98 14.77 6.85 4.14
C PRO A 98 14.04 8.14 3.69
N LYS A 99 13.77 8.33 2.38
CA LYS A 99 12.98 9.48 1.89
C LYS A 99 11.50 9.10 1.86
N ALA A 100 10.82 9.22 3.00
CA ALA A 100 9.39 9.00 3.08
C ALA A 100 8.66 10.07 2.27
N VAL A 101 8.23 9.72 1.05
CA VAL A 101 7.24 10.51 0.30
C VAL A 101 5.93 10.45 1.08
N SER A 102 5.34 11.60 1.41
CA SER A 102 4.08 11.64 2.14
C SER A 102 2.91 11.24 1.24
N LEU A 103 1.83 10.70 1.81
CA LEU A 103 0.61 10.42 1.04
C LEU A 103 0.08 11.70 0.37
N GLU A 104 0.15 12.84 1.06
CA GLU A 104 -0.28 14.14 0.53
C GLU A 104 0.49 14.53 -0.73
N THR A 105 1.79 14.21 -0.80
CA THR A 105 2.62 14.45 -1.98
C THR A 105 2.16 13.57 -3.16
N ILE A 106 1.90 12.29 -2.91
CA ILE A 106 1.39 11.35 -3.93
C ILE A 106 0.03 11.82 -4.47
N VAL A 107 -0.88 12.21 -3.57
CA VAL A 107 -2.21 12.75 -3.94
C VAL A 107 -2.07 14.02 -4.78
N GLN A 108 -1.18 14.93 -4.39
CA GLN A 108 -0.97 16.18 -5.10
C GLN A 108 -0.47 15.94 -6.54
N VAL A 109 0.53 15.08 -6.71
CA VAL A 109 1.04 14.73 -8.06
C VAL A 109 -0.06 14.06 -8.89
N ALA A 110 -0.83 13.13 -8.31
CA ALA A 110 -1.92 12.46 -9.01
C ALA A 110 -3.00 13.45 -9.49
N LEU A 111 -3.32 14.47 -8.68
CA LEU A 111 -4.27 15.54 -9.03
C LEU A 111 -3.70 16.44 -10.15
N GLU A 112 -2.45 16.87 -10.03
CA GLU A 112 -1.79 17.75 -11.02
C GLU A 112 -1.66 17.09 -12.40
N ARG A 113 -1.48 15.76 -12.43
CA ARG A 113 -1.44 14.99 -13.67
C ARG A 113 -2.82 14.62 -14.22
N GLY A 114 -3.88 14.86 -13.46
CA GLY A 114 -5.24 14.46 -13.83
C GLY A 114 -5.44 12.94 -13.82
N TYR A 115 -4.65 12.20 -13.05
CA TYR A 115 -4.84 10.76 -12.84
C TYR A 115 -6.02 10.47 -11.92
N THR A 116 -6.42 11.44 -11.10
CA THR A 116 -7.52 11.33 -10.14
C THR A 116 -8.27 12.65 -9.99
N ALA A 117 -9.57 12.61 -9.64
CA ALA A 117 -10.34 13.80 -9.28
C ALA A 117 -10.41 13.99 -7.76
N GLN A 118 -10.51 12.90 -6.99
CA GLN A 118 -10.75 12.93 -5.54
C GLN A 118 -9.85 11.96 -4.76
N GLY A 119 -8.88 11.32 -5.41
CA GLY A 119 -7.97 10.33 -4.84
C GLY A 119 -8.18 8.90 -5.34
N GLU A 120 -9.25 8.64 -6.09
CA GLU A 120 -9.49 7.37 -6.75
C GLU A 120 -8.49 7.08 -7.88
N MET A 121 -8.12 5.81 -8.05
CA MET A 121 -7.26 5.36 -9.15
C MET A 121 -7.93 4.22 -9.90
N PHE A 122 -8.28 4.45 -11.17
CA PHE A 122 -8.95 3.46 -12.02
C PHE A 122 -8.06 2.90 -13.13
N SER A 123 -6.87 3.48 -13.31
CA SER A 123 -5.93 3.16 -14.38
C SER A 123 -4.62 2.63 -13.80
N ALA A 124 -4.32 1.36 -14.07
CA ALA A 124 -3.05 0.76 -13.69
C ALA A 124 -1.86 1.36 -14.46
N ALA A 125 -2.09 1.83 -15.69
CA ALA A 125 -1.08 2.53 -16.47
C ALA A 125 -0.73 3.90 -15.87
N ASP A 126 -1.71 4.64 -15.36
CA ASP A 126 -1.44 5.92 -14.68
C ASP A 126 -0.86 5.70 -13.28
N MET A 127 -1.25 4.61 -12.60
CA MET A 127 -0.59 4.17 -11.37
C MET A 127 0.91 3.88 -11.60
N SER A 128 1.26 3.22 -12.72
CA SER A 128 2.65 2.97 -13.12
C SER A 128 3.42 4.28 -13.28
N LYS A 129 2.92 5.21 -14.09
CA LYS A 129 3.55 6.54 -14.28
C LYS A 129 3.70 7.29 -12.96
N LEU A 130 2.63 7.33 -12.16
CA LEU A 130 2.64 8.00 -10.86
C LEU A 130 3.74 7.43 -9.96
N ALA A 131 3.90 6.11 -9.92
CA ALA A 131 4.93 5.46 -9.12
C ALA A 131 6.35 5.89 -9.53
N GLU A 132 6.64 5.92 -10.84
CA GLU A 132 7.95 6.36 -11.37
C GLU A 132 8.20 7.87 -11.18
N GLU A 133 7.13 8.68 -11.13
CA GLU A 133 7.23 10.11 -10.88
C GLU A 133 7.53 10.43 -9.41
N VAL A 134 6.94 9.68 -8.47
CA VAL A 134 7.04 9.97 -7.03
C VAL A 134 8.12 9.17 -6.32
N PHE A 135 8.52 8.01 -6.87
CA PHE A 135 9.59 7.18 -6.33
C PHE A 135 10.68 6.94 -7.37
N PRO A 136 11.97 6.82 -6.95
CA PRO A 136 13.05 6.44 -7.85
C PRO A 136 12.97 4.93 -8.12
N CYS A 137 12.01 4.52 -8.94
CA CYS A 137 11.77 3.14 -9.31
C CYS A 137 11.40 3.04 -10.79
N GLN A 138 11.49 1.83 -11.33
CA GLN A 138 10.86 1.47 -12.60
C GLN A 138 9.64 0.62 -12.32
N ALA A 139 8.50 0.96 -12.92
CA ALA A 139 7.25 0.24 -12.76
C ALA A 139 6.92 -0.54 -14.03
N GLU A 140 6.77 -1.85 -13.91
CA GLU A 140 6.35 -2.70 -15.03
C GLU A 140 4.88 -3.09 -14.91
N LEU A 141 4.11 -2.81 -15.96
CA LEU A 141 2.71 -3.19 -16.10
C LEU A 141 2.58 -4.59 -16.71
N LEU A 142 2.13 -5.57 -15.94
CA LEU A 142 1.85 -6.92 -16.46
C LEU A 142 0.47 -6.97 -17.14
N SER A 143 0.46 -7.31 -18.42
CA SER A 143 -0.76 -7.64 -19.17
C SER A 143 -1.18 -9.09 -18.94
N GLY A 144 -2.49 -9.37 -18.95
CA GLY A 144 -3.02 -10.74 -18.86
C GLY A 144 -3.32 -11.23 -17.44
N GLY A 145 -3.32 -10.33 -16.45
CA GLY A 145 -3.65 -10.65 -15.06
C GLY A 145 -2.52 -11.39 -14.32
N LEU A 146 -2.89 -12.15 -13.28
CA LEU A 146 -1.94 -12.83 -12.39
C LEU A 146 -1.56 -14.25 -12.87
N GLY A 147 -2.32 -14.82 -13.80
CA GLY A 147 -2.13 -16.20 -14.28
C GLY A 147 -0.99 -16.38 -15.28
N GLY A 148 -0.84 -17.61 -15.77
CA GLY A 148 0.11 -17.97 -16.83
C GLY A 148 1.56 -17.64 -16.46
N GLU A 149 2.30 -17.01 -17.38
CA GLU A 149 3.71 -16.64 -17.17
C GLU A 149 3.87 -15.59 -16.05
N ASN A 150 2.84 -14.78 -15.76
CA ASN A 150 2.91 -13.75 -14.73
C ASN A 150 2.96 -14.35 -13.32
N TYR A 151 2.40 -15.54 -13.10
CA TYR A 151 2.46 -16.23 -11.80
C TYR A 151 3.89 -16.35 -11.30
N GLN A 152 4.77 -16.92 -12.12
CA GLN A 152 6.18 -17.11 -11.78
C GLN A 152 6.94 -15.79 -11.64
N ARG A 153 6.63 -14.82 -12.50
CA ARG A 153 7.25 -13.49 -12.45
C ARG A 153 6.91 -12.77 -11.14
N ILE A 154 5.65 -12.82 -10.72
CA ILE A 154 5.17 -12.22 -9.47
C ILE A 154 5.85 -12.89 -8.26
N LEU A 155 5.92 -14.21 -8.21
CA LEU A 155 6.57 -14.91 -7.09
C LEU A 155 8.06 -14.58 -7.00
N ARG A 156 8.77 -14.57 -8.12
CA ARG A 156 10.19 -14.18 -8.17
C ARG A 156 10.40 -12.72 -7.73
N HIS A 157 9.48 -11.84 -8.10
CA HIS A 157 9.54 -10.43 -7.72
C HIS A 157 9.34 -10.23 -6.19
N LEU A 158 8.33 -10.90 -5.63
CA LEU A 158 8.07 -10.90 -4.20
C LEU A 158 9.20 -11.58 -3.41
N SER A 159 9.81 -12.64 -3.95
CA SER A 159 10.95 -13.32 -3.29
C SER A 159 12.20 -12.45 -3.21
N GLN A 160 12.35 -11.49 -4.12
CA GLN A 160 13.39 -10.47 -4.07
C GLN A 160 13.05 -9.32 -3.10
N GLY A 161 11.86 -9.32 -2.49
CA GLY A 161 11.42 -8.31 -1.54
C GLY A 161 10.90 -7.03 -2.19
N PHE A 162 10.50 -7.10 -3.46
CA PHE A 162 9.83 -6.00 -4.14
C PHE A 162 8.30 -6.11 -4.01
N PRO A 163 7.58 -4.98 -3.92
CA PRO A 163 6.14 -4.99 -3.77
C PRO A 163 5.40 -5.23 -5.09
N VAL A 164 4.14 -5.63 -4.98
CA VAL A 164 3.24 -5.81 -6.12
C VAL A 164 1.91 -5.11 -5.85
N LEU A 165 1.48 -4.20 -6.72
CA LEU A 165 0.12 -3.66 -6.65
C LEU A 165 -0.86 -4.50 -7.44
N ILE A 166 -2.00 -4.77 -6.82
CA ILE A 166 -3.02 -5.65 -7.37
C ILE A 166 -4.37 -4.93 -7.25
N PRO A 167 -5.00 -4.54 -8.37
CA PRO A 167 -6.39 -4.16 -8.36
C PRO A 167 -7.25 -5.43 -8.23
N TYR A 168 -8.29 -5.36 -7.41
CA TYR A 168 -9.22 -6.47 -7.15
C TYR A 168 -10.59 -5.93 -6.68
N ASP A 169 -11.62 -6.77 -6.68
CA ASP A 169 -12.91 -6.43 -6.09
C ASP A 169 -12.93 -6.80 -4.60
N GLU A 170 -13.24 -5.84 -3.74
CA GLU A 170 -13.23 -6.00 -2.28
C GLU A 170 -14.60 -6.42 -1.72
N ASP A 171 -14.61 -7.45 -0.87
CA ASP A 171 -15.79 -7.83 -0.09
C ASP A 171 -15.81 -7.13 1.30
N SER A 172 -16.88 -7.33 2.08
CA SER A 172 -17.03 -6.70 3.40
C SER A 172 -15.96 -7.10 4.43
N ASN A 173 -15.33 -8.26 4.26
CA ASN A 173 -14.20 -8.72 5.06
C ASN A 173 -12.83 -8.29 4.50
N HIS A 174 -12.84 -7.49 3.43
CA HIS A 174 -11.66 -7.04 2.68
C HIS A 174 -10.92 -8.13 1.90
N GLU A 175 -11.50 -9.31 1.73
CA GLU A 175 -10.96 -10.36 0.85
C GLU A 175 -11.36 -10.12 -0.61
N PRO A 176 -10.67 -10.77 -1.56
CA PRO A 176 -11.05 -10.68 -2.96
C PRO A 176 -12.38 -11.39 -3.24
N CYS A 177 -13.21 -10.74 -4.04
CA CYS A 177 -14.50 -11.28 -4.48
C CYS A 177 -14.73 -11.03 -5.98
N LEU A 178 -15.87 -11.48 -6.50
CA LEU A 178 -16.25 -11.33 -7.90
C LEU A 178 -17.48 -10.42 -7.99
N ARG A 179 -17.28 -9.14 -8.33
CA ARG A 179 -18.32 -8.09 -8.39
C ARG A 179 -18.22 -7.21 -9.65
N SER A 180 -17.59 -7.72 -10.69
CA SER A 180 -17.37 -7.13 -12.02
C SER A 180 -16.64 -5.79 -12.04
N GLY A 181 -15.94 -5.41 -10.97
CA GLY A 181 -15.32 -4.10 -10.77
C GLY A 181 -16.18 -3.11 -9.97
N TYR A 182 -17.39 -3.49 -9.58
CA TYR A 182 -18.29 -2.60 -8.81
C TYR A 182 -17.77 -2.29 -7.41
N LYS A 183 -16.86 -3.13 -6.90
CA LYS A 183 -16.20 -2.99 -5.61
C LYS A 183 -14.69 -2.86 -5.79
N ALA A 184 -14.26 -2.35 -6.94
CA ALA A 184 -12.85 -2.26 -7.26
C ALA A 184 -12.08 -1.47 -6.21
N HIS A 185 -10.94 -2.05 -5.87
CA HIS A 185 -10.05 -1.65 -4.81
C HIS A 185 -8.61 -1.99 -5.20
N TRP A 186 -7.67 -1.47 -4.43
CA TRP A 186 -6.25 -1.74 -4.62
C TRP A 186 -5.67 -2.36 -3.35
N ALA A 187 -4.77 -3.31 -3.56
CA ALA A 187 -3.95 -3.88 -2.51
C ALA A 187 -2.48 -3.88 -2.91
N ILE A 188 -1.64 -4.00 -1.90
CA ILE A 188 -0.22 -4.33 -2.03
C ILE A 188 -0.03 -5.77 -1.56
N ALA A 189 0.65 -6.59 -2.35
CA ALA A 189 1.29 -7.81 -1.88
C ALA A 189 2.77 -7.53 -1.61
N SER A 190 3.26 -7.98 -0.45
CA SER A 190 4.66 -7.77 -0.02
C SER A 190 5.41 -9.07 0.26
N GLY A 191 4.73 -10.20 0.09
CA GLY A 191 5.25 -11.53 0.30
C GLY A 191 4.28 -12.61 -0.17
N ALA A 192 4.71 -13.86 -0.06
CA ALA A 192 3.89 -15.02 -0.36
C ALA A 192 4.16 -16.16 0.64
N LEU A 193 3.17 -17.03 0.76
CA LEU A 193 3.25 -18.31 1.46
C LEU A 193 3.01 -19.43 0.45
N LEU A 194 4.00 -20.29 0.25
CA LEU A 194 3.97 -21.39 -0.72
C LEU A 194 3.85 -22.73 0.00
N GLY A 195 2.87 -23.53 -0.38
CA GLY A 195 2.78 -24.94 0.02
C GLY A 195 3.54 -25.81 -0.98
N LEU A 196 4.65 -26.37 -0.55
CA LEU A 196 5.61 -27.12 -1.36
C LEU A 196 5.57 -28.60 -0.99
N GLU A 197 5.80 -29.48 -1.97
CA GLU A 197 5.95 -30.91 -1.71
C GLU A 197 7.19 -31.20 -0.87
N ASP A 198 7.16 -32.31 -0.12
CA ASP A 198 8.26 -32.72 0.76
C ASP A 198 9.60 -32.95 0.04
N SER A 199 9.56 -33.19 -1.27
CA SER A 199 10.74 -33.35 -2.13
C SER A 199 11.57 -32.06 -2.24
N VAL A 200 10.97 -30.89 -2.03
CA VAL A 200 11.66 -29.60 -2.13
C VAL A 200 12.58 -29.39 -0.93
N GLN A 201 13.84 -29.03 -1.23
CA GLN A 201 14.87 -28.77 -0.21
C GLN A 201 14.87 -27.28 0.18
N LEU A 202 14.70 -27.03 1.48
CA LEU A 202 14.69 -25.69 2.08
C LEU A 202 15.85 -25.50 3.07
N ALA A 203 17.01 -26.11 2.79
CA ALA A 203 18.14 -26.18 3.73
C ALA A 203 18.73 -24.81 4.13
N ALA A 204 18.58 -23.79 3.27
CA ALA A 204 19.00 -22.42 3.55
C ALA A 204 17.94 -21.59 4.28
N CYS A 205 16.74 -22.15 4.49
CA CYS A 205 15.62 -21.49 5.17
C CYS A 205 15.60 -21.85 6.66
N GLN A 206 15.09 -20.95 7.47
CA GLN A 206 14.93 -21.16 8.91
C GLN A 206 13.54 -21.74 9.18
N GLU A 207 13.44 -22.90 9.83
CA GLU A 207 12.14 -23.40 10.30
C GLU A 207 11.60 -22.50 11.43
N ASP A 208 10.30 -22.23 11.41
CA ASP A 208 9.61 -21.47 12.45
C ASP A 208 9.66 -22.24 13.78
N GLU A 209 9.94 -21.53 14.86
CA GLU A 209 10.10 -22.14 16.19
C GLU A 209 8.79 -22.71 16.76
N GLU A 210 7.63 -22.24 16.29
CA GLU A 210 6.32 -22.60 16.84
C GLU A 210 5.43 -23.34 15.83
N ILE A 211 5.58 -23.05 14.55
CA ILE A 211 4.79 -23.68 13.48
C ILE A 211 5.68 -24.67 12.73
N ARG A 212 5.67 -25.94 13.17
CA ARG A 212 6.43 -27.01 12.53
C ARG A 212 6.08 -27.13 11.04
N GLY A 213 7.09 -27.26 10.19
CA GLY A 213 6.95 -27.35 8.74
C GLY A 213 6.78 -26.01 8.03
N LEU A 214 6.72 -24.89 8.76
CA LEU A 214 6.83 -23.54 8.20
C LEU A 214 8.29 -23.11 8.17
N PHE A 215 8.76 -22.62 7.04
CA PHE A 215 10.11 -22.16 6.79
C PHE A 215 10.08 -20.69 6.37
N HIS A 216 10.99 -19.90 6.92
CA HIS A 216 11.19 -18.50 6.59
C HIS A 216 12.40 -18.34 5.68
N ALA A 217 12.24 -17.56 4.62
CA ALA A 217 13.32 -17.15 3.75
C ALA A 217 13.45 -15.63 3.73
N SER A 218 14.66 -15.13 4.02
CA SER A 218 15.01 -13.74 3.76
C SER A 218 15.04 -13.48 2.25
N PRO A 219 14.93 -12.23 1.77
CA PRO A 219 15.01 -11.94 0.33
C PRO A 219 16.29 -12.47 -0.33
N ALA A 220 17.42 -12.46 0.39
CA ALA A 220 18.69 -13.00 -0.10
C ALA A 220 18.64 -14.52 -0.30
N VAL A 221 17.93 -15.26 0.56
CA VAL A 221 17.74 -16.71 0.40
C VAL A 221 16.66 -16.99 -0.64
N ALA A 222 15.50 -16.34 -0.52
CA ALA A 222 14.32 -16.60 -1.36
C ALA A 222 14.57 -16.33 -2.84
N SER A 223 15.41 -15.35 -3.17
CA SER A 223 15.84 -15.07 -4.55
C SER A 223 16.72 -16.17 -5.17
N THR A 224 17.34 -17.03 -4.37
CA THR A 224 18.15 -18.18 -4.86
C THR A 224 17.36 -19.47 -5.02
N LEU A 225 16.13 -19.52 -4.49
CA LEU A 225 15.29 -20.70 -4.59
C LEU A 225 14.71 -20.81 -6.00
N SER A 226 14.88 -21.98 -6.63
CA SER A 226 14.21 -22.30 -7.88
C SER A 226 12.72 -22.50 -7.62
N LEU A 227 11.93 -21.45 -7.85
CA LEU A 227 10.46 -21.48 -7.77
C LEU A 227 9.81 -21.91 -9.09
N ASP A 228 10.59 -22.47 -10.02
CA ASP A 228 10.17 -22.72 -11.42
C ASP A 228 9.03 -23.76 -11.54
N SER A 229 8.84 -24.59 -10.52
CA SER A 229 7.67 -25.46 -10.40
C SER A 229 6.56 -24.75 -9.61
N PRO A 230 5.30 -24.79 -10.07
CA PRO A 230 4.20 -24.20 -9.32
C PRO A 230 4.06 -24.89 -7.97
N ALA A 231 3.86 -24.07 -6.93
CA ALA A 231 3.58 -24.59 -5.60
C ALA A 231 2.22 -25.30 -5.60
N ALA A 232 2.07 -26.33 -4.76
CA ALA A 232 0.80 -27.05 -4.60
C ALA A 232 -0.30 -26.10 -4.10
N GLU A 233 0.07 -25.17 -3.23
CA GLU A 233 -0.77 -24.05 -2.81
C GLU A 233 0.02 -22.75 -2.80
N THR A 234 -0.65 -21.64 -3.09
CA THR A 234 -0.02 -20.31 -3.09
C THR A 234 -0.96 -19.30 -2.46
N TYR A 235 -0.42 -18.53 -1.52
CA TYR A 235 -1.11 -17.42 -0.91
C TYR A 235 -0.27 -16.14 -1.01
N LEU A 236 -0.94 -15.01 -1.18
CA LEU A 236 -0.33 -13.68 -1.13
C LEU A 236 -0.54 -13.07 0.25
N LEU A 237 0.52 -12.49 0.81
CA LEU A 237 0.44 -11.62 1.98
C LEU A 237 0.15 -10.21 1.53
N SER A 238 -1.06 -9.76 1.84
CA SER A 238 -1.62 -8.53 1.27
C SER A 238 -2.08 -7.53 2.33
N LYS A 239 -1.93 -6.25 2.01
CA LYS A 239 -2.48 -5.11 2.77
C LYS A 239 -3.26 -4.18 1.84
N GLN A 240 -4.17 -3.40 2.42
CA GLN A 240 -5.07 -2.49 1.70
C GLN A 240 -5.54 -1.36 2.62
N GLY A 241 -6.03 -0.25 2.05
CA GLY A 241 -6.23 1.02 2.78
C GLY A 241 -7.37 1.04 3.83
N LYS A 242 -8.25 0.04 3.90
CA LYS A 242 -9.36 -0.04 4.86
C LYS A 242 -9.05 -0.88 6.09
N SER A 243 -7.88 -1.53 6.17
CA SER A 243 -7.49 -2.37 7.29
C SER A 243 -6.01 -2.19 7.61
N GLY A 244 -5.70 -2.13 8.91
CA GLY A 244 -4.31 -2.08 9.37
C GLY A 244 -3.60 -3.43 9.35
N ARG A 245 -4.31 -4.54 9.12
CA ARG A 245 -3.78 -5.90 9.29
C ARG A 245 -3.44 -6.54 7.96
N TYR A 246 -2.40 -7.38 7.96
CA TYR A 246 -2.19 -8.33 6.89
C TYR A 246 -3.40 -9.26 6.70
N GLN A 247 -3.60 -9.64 5.44
CA GLN A 247 -4.48 -10.73 5.04
C GLN A 247 -3.68 -11.75 4.23
N LEU A 248 -4.15 -13.00 4.26
CA LEU A 248 -3.55 -14.12 3.53
C LEU A 248 -4.57 -14.60 2.50
N TRP A 249 -4.41 -14.23 1.24
CA TRP A 249 -5.37 -14.54 0.19
C TRP A 249 -4.88 -15.67 -0.69
N HIS A 250 -5.76 -16.61 -1.03
CA HIS A 250 -5.42 -17.67 -1.96
C HIS A 250 -5.16 -17.07 -3.35
N TYR A 251 -4.06 -17.44 -4.01
CA TYR A 251 -3.62 -16.79 -5.24
C TYR A 251 -4.69 -16.80 -6.34
N SER A 252 -5.33 -17.96 -6.55
CA SER A 252 -6.38 -18.10 -7.58
C SER A 252 -7.61 -17.22 -7.31
N GLN A 253 -7.92 -16.91 -6.04
CA GLN A 253 -9.02 -16.01 -5.69
C GLN A 253 -8.68 -14.57 -6.09
N VAL A 254 -7.43 -14.16 -5.86
CA VAL A 254 -6.92 -12.84 -6.27
C VAL A 254 -6.88 -12.73 -7.79
N GLU A 255 -6.35 -13.76 -8.47
CA GLU A 255 -6.33 -13.85 -9.93
C GLU A 255 -7.73 -13.72 -10.54
N ALA A 256 -8.69 -14.49 -10.05
CA ALA A 256 -10.06 -14.43 -10.54
C ALA A 256 -10.70 -13.06 -10.29
N SER A 257 -10.47 -12.45 -9.12
CA SER A 257 -10.98 -11.12 -8.78
C SER A 257 -10.37 -10.01 -9.65
N ASN A 258 -9.08 -10.10 -9.95
CA ASN A 258 -8.38 -9.18 -10.84
C ASN A 258 -8.85 -9.31 -12.29
N GLY A 259 -8.94 -10.55 -12.80
CA GLY A 259 -9.26 -10.83 -14.20
C GLY A 259 -10.66 -10.43 -14.64
N GLN A 260 -11.57 -10.19 -13.70
CA GLN A 260 -12.97 -9.83 -13.97
C GLN A 260 -13.29 -8.34 -13.78
N LEU A 261 -12.31 -7.51 -13.41
CA LEU A 261 -12.48 -6.06 -13.29
C LEU A 261 -12.76 -5.46 -14.66
N THR A 262 -14.03 -5.32 -15.02
CA THR A 262 -14.42 -4.99 -16.40
C THR A 262 -15.40 -3.84 -16.49
N ASP A 263 -16.14 -3.56 -15.41
CA ASP A 263 -17.18 -2.55 -15.36
C ASP A 263 -16.98 -1.57 -14.20
N PHE A 264 -17.62 -0.41 -14.32
CA PHE A 264 -17.69 0.61 -13.27
C PHE A 264 -19.00 0.50 -12.48
N SER A 265 -18.93 0.79 -11.18
CA SER A 265 -20.09 0.68 -10.27
C SER A 265 -21.24 1.61 -10.70
N PRO A 266 -22.45 1.09 -10.99
CA PRO A 266 -23.61 1.92 -11.30
C PRO A 266 -23.98 2.86 -10.16
N LYS A 267 -23.76 2.44 -8.91
CA LYS A 267 -23.99 3.27 -7.72
C LYS A 267 -23.06 4.48 -7.69
N ARG A 268 -21.79 4.31 -8.08
CA ARG A 268 -20.84 5.43 -8.17
C ARG A 268 -21.18 6.31 -9.38
N ALA A 269 -21.56 5.73 -10.52
CA ALA A 269 -22.00 6.50 -11.68
C ALA A 269 -23.19 7.43 -11.35
N ALA A 270 -24.08 7.01 -10.45
CA ALA A 270 -25.26 7.78 -10.04
C ALA A 270 -25.01 8.74 -8.86
N ASP A 271 -23.80 8.83 -8.31
CA ASP A 271 -23.54 9.63 -7.10
C ASP A 271 -23.28 11.13 -7.36
N GLY A 272 -23.33 11.55 -8.63
CA GLY A 272 -23.16 12.93 -9.07
C GLY A 272 -21.71 13.45 -8.99
N LYS A 273 -20.74 12.59 -8.66
CA LYS A 273 -19.33 12.96 -8.62
C LYS A 273 -18.66 12.76 -9.98
N GLY A 274 -17.67 13.60 -10.26
CA GLY A 274 -16.80 13.42 -11.42
C GLY A 274 -15.71 12.38 -11.14
N PHE A 275 -15.44 11.52 -12.12
CA PHE A 275 -14.41 10.49 -12.06
C PHE A 275 -13.56 10.52 -13.34
N HIS A 276 -12.25 10.29 -13.20
CA HIS A 276 -11.36 10.09 -14.34
C HIS A 276 -11.37 8.61 -14.73
N LEU A 277 -12.15 8.27 -15.75
CA LEU A 277 -12.27 6.88 -16.21
C LEU A 277 -11.53 6.65 -17.52
N VAL A 278 -11.04 5.43 -17.72
CA VAL A 278 -10.37 5.02 -18.95
C VAL A 278 -11.40 4.43 -19.91
N SER A 279 -11.54 5.02 -21.08
CA SER A 279 -12.36 4.50 -22.17
C SER A 279 -11.68 3.32 -22.88
N PRO A 280 -12.45 2.42 -23.51
CA PRO A 280 -11.91 1.42 -24.43
C PRO A 280 -11.11 2.14 -25.53
N GLY A 281 -9.78 2.02 -25.51
CA GLY A 281 -8.86 2.78 -26.37
C GLY A 281 -7.89 3.73 -25.64
N GLY A 282 -7.89 3.75 -24.30
CA GLY A 282 -6.84 4.39 -23.49
C GLY A 282 -6.96 5.91 -23.35
N ARG A 283 -8.10 6.50 -23.70
CA ARG A 283 -8.37 7.92 -23.48
C ARG A 283 -9.19 8.11 -22.21
N TRP A 284 -8.91 9.19 -21.49
CA TRP A 284 -9.66 9.62 -20.32
C TRP A 284 -11.00 10.23 -20.75
N GLU A 285 -12.07 9.89 -20.05
CA GLU A 285 -13.36 10.57 -20.16
C GLU A 285 -13.82 11.00 -18.77
N SER A 286 -14.24 12.27 -18.66
CA SER A 286 -14.93 12.77 -17.47
C SER A 286 -16.40 12.35 -17.56
N CYS A 287 -16.76 11.28 -16.86
CA CYS A 287 -18.14 10.83 -16.82
C CYS A 287 -18.92 11.69 -15.81
N ARG A 288 -19.75 12.62 -16.32
CA ARG A 288 -20.87 13.20 -15.56
C ARG A 288 -22.23 12.60 -15.96
N ASP A 289 -22.46 12.32 -17.25
CA ASP A 289 -23.80 11.95 -17.76
C ASP A 289 -23.78 11.04 -19.01
N SER A 290 -22.69 10.36 -19.33
CA SER A 290 -22.56 9.67 -20.64
C SER A 290 -22.07 8.23 -20.52
N LEU A 291 -22.98 7.32 -20.19
CA LEU A 291 -22.77 5.85 -20.16
C LEU A 291 -22.81 5.22 -21.57
N GLN A 292 -22.10 5.78 -22.56
CA GLN A 292 -22.03 5.16 -23.90
C GLN A 292 -20.71 4.42 -24.17
N SER A 293 -19.68 4.66 -23.37
CA SER A 293 -18.42 3.90 -23.34
C SER A 293 -18.34 3.16 -22.00
N ARG A 294 -18.20 1.83 -21.99
CA ARG A 294 -17.99 1.07 -20.75
C ARG A 294 -16.57 1.38 -20.24
N PRO A 295 -16.41 2.06 -19.09
CA PRO A 295 -15.08 2.34 -18.57
C PRO A 295 -14.49 1.09 -17.94
N ILE A 296 -13.26 0.74 -18.32
CA ILE A 296 -12.60 -0.51 -17.91
C ILE A 296 -11.59 -0.21 -16.81
N LEU A 297 -11.66 -0.98 -15.72
CA LEU A 297 -10.57 -1.11 -14.76
C LEU A 297 -9.56 -2.09 -15.34
N LEU A 298 -8.35 -1.64 -15.66
CA LEU A 298 -7.38 -2.55 -16.28
C LEU A 298 -6.86 -3.56 -15.27
N ALA A 299 -7.03 -4.85 -15.59
CA ALA A 299 -6.33 -5.97 -14.99
C ALA A 299 -4.84 -5.84 -15.32
N ALA A 300 -4.12 -5.14 -14.47
CA ALA A 300 -2.68 -5.08 -14.58
C ALA A 300 -2.02 -5.03 -13.22
N VAL A 301 -0.92 -5.74 -13.14
CA VAL A 301 -0.12 -5.92 -11.92
C VAL A 301 1.14 -5.08 -12.10
N LEU A 302 1.51 -4.31 -11.09
CA LEU A 302 2.73 -3.50 -11.13
C LEU A 302 3.85 -4.20 -10.39
N LEU A 303 4.97 -4.42 -11.09
CA LEU A 303 6.24 -4.82 -10.50
C LEU A 303 7.17 -3.60 -10.41
N TRP A 304 7.98 -3.50 -9.35
CA TRP A 304 8.91 -2.39 -9.17
C TRP A 304 10.36 -2.81 -8.96
N TYR A 305 11.28 -2.17 -9.68
CA TYR A 305 12.73 -2.37 -9.51
C TYR A 305 13.40 -1.06 -9.09
N SER A 306 14.46 -1.16 -8.27
CA SER A 306 15.34 -0.05 -7.88
C SER A 306 16.50 0.13 -8.85
#